data_AF-A0A7S3IRF4-F1
#
_entry.id   AF-A0A7S3IRF4-F1
#
_cell.length_a   1.000
_cell.length_b   1.000
_cell.length_c   1.000
_cell.angle_alpha   90.00
_cell.angle_beta   90.00
_cell.angle_gamma   90.00
#
_symmetry.space_group_name_H-M   'P 1'
#
loop_
_entity.id
_entity.type
_entity.pdbx_description
1 polymer ?
#
loop_
_entity_poly.entity_id
_entity_poly.type
_entity_poly.pdbx_seq_one_letter_code
_entity_poly.pdbx_strand_id
1 'polypeptide(L)'
;MAYVTSIGQVILTMFLNKYFRQVATLLTDRENHKYQSTYNNSLLCKRFVFEFFDCFLPLIYFGWWELNYKVLRQNVISLYMADEIRRVVTESLIPYLTQNKSKKDIKKLNFELKVIKALWELEKTSGDNLAKKRKEFCVLWELEELERDEHEIFDDYLEMIMTFGYITMFASVFPLGATIIVIFIYIETRSDIFRLEKTLRRPIPEKTFHIGSWSAIIEIFCILAVFSNIIICCYASKQ
;
A
#
# COMPACT_ATOMS: atom_id res chain seq x y z
N MET A 1 -7.47 -31.08 -7.41
CA MET A 1 -6.52 -31.05 -6.28
C MET A 1 -5.65 -29.79 -6.31
N ALA A 2 -4.92 -29.49 -7.40
CA ALA A 2 -4.02 -28.32 -7.48
C ALA A 2 -4.69 -26.93 -7.26
N TYR A 3 -5.93 -26.73 -7.72
CA TYR A 3 -6.66 -25.48 -7.48
C TYR A 3 -7.17 -25.34 -6.04
N VAL A 4 -7.45 -26.46 -5.36
CA VAL A 4 -7.89 -26.45 -3.95
C VAL A 4 -6.71 -26.09 -3.05
N THR A 5 -5.52 -26.59 -3.37
CA THR A 5 -4.29 -26.24 -2.65
C THR A 5 -3.90 -24.76 -2.84
N SER A 6 -4.06 -24.19 -4.03
CA SER A 6 -3.74 -22.77 -4.27
C SER A 6 -4.75 -21.81 -3.63
N ILE A 7 -6.06 -22.10 -3.71
CA ILE A 7 -7.09 -21.29 -3.05
C ILE A 7 -6.92 -21.36 -1.52
N GLY A 8 -6.64 -22.55 -0.98
CA GLY A 8 -6.35 -22.72 0.44
C GLY A 8 -5.14 -21.92 0.91
N GLN A 9 -4.08 -21.86 0.09
CA GLN A 9 -2.89 -21.07 0.37
C GLN A 9 -3.20 -19.56 0.39
N VAL A 10 -3.97 -19.05 -0.58
CA VAL A 10 -4.36 -17.63 -0.59
C VAL A 10 -5.19 -17.26 0.65
N ILE A 11 -6.17 -18.10 1.02
CA ILE A 11 -6.99 -17.87 2.22
C ILE A 11 -6.12 -17.90 3.50
N LEU A 12 -5.19 -18.86 3.57
CA LEU A 12 -4.27 -18.98 4.69
C LEU A 12 -3.39 -17.74 4.82
N THR A 13 -2.77 -17.29 3.73
CA THR A 13 -1.95 -16.08 3.72
C THR A 13 -2.77 -14.85 4.14
N MET A 14 -3.97 -14.64 3.61
CA MET A 14 -4.84 -13.53 4.04
C MET A 14 -5.15 -13.56 5.54
N PHE A 15 -5.43 -14.74 6.10
CA PHE A 15 -5.66 -14.90 7.53
C PHE A 15 -4.40 -14.62 8.35
N LEU A 16 -3.25 -15.11 7.87
CA LEU A 16 -1.98 -15.02 8.57
C LEU A 16 -1.44 -13.58 8.59
N ASN A 17 -1.57 -12.83 7.49
CA ASN A 17 -1.20 -11.40 7.44
C ASN A 17 -2.04 -10.59 8.46
N LYS A 18 -3.36 -10.85 8.53
CA LYS A 18 -4.25 -10.20 9.50
C LYS A 18 -3.89 -10.53 10.95
N TYR A 19 -3.66 -11.82 11.23
CA TYR A 19 -3.27 -12.27 12.57
C TYR A 19 -1.90 -11.71 12.96
N PHE A 20 -0.94 -11.72 12.05
CA PHE A 20 0.40 -11.22 12.31
C PHE A 20 0.41 -9.70 12.54
N ARG A 21 -0.44 -8.93 11.83
CA ARG A 21 -0.62 -7.49 12.10
C ARG A 21 -1.01 -7.25 13.57
N GLN A 22 -1.96 -8.03 14.09
CA GLN A 22 -2.41 -7.93 15.49
C GLN A 22 -1.32 -8.34 16.50
N VAL A 23 -0.57 -9.40 16.20
CA VAL A 23 0.55 -9.85 17.05
C VAL A 23 1.65 -8.80 17.06
N ALA A 24 2.00 -8.22 15.91
CA ALA A 24 3.04 -7.21 15.79
C ALA A 24 2.69 -5.93 16.57
N THR A 25 1.43 -5.47 16.52
CA THR A 25 0.97 -4.33 17.32
C THR A 25 1.03 -4.65 18.80
N LEU A 26 0.50 -5.79 19.22
CA LEU A 26 0.51 -6.21 20.63
C LEU A 26 1.93 -6.30 21.20
N LEU A 27 2.87 -6.89 20.46
CA LEU A 27 4.27 -6.98 20.88
C LEU A 27 4.91 -5.60 20.98
N THR A 28 4.64 -4.71 20.03
CA THR A 28 5.21 -3.37 20.01
C THR A 28 4.62 -2.48 21.12
N ASP A 29 3.33 -2.67 21.46
CA ASP A 29 2.70 -2.01 22.61
C ASP A 29 3.34 -2.49 23.93
N ARG A 30 3.68 -3.79 24.04
CA ARG A 30 4.37 -4.35 25.22
C ARG A 30 5.82 -3.90 25.35
N GLU A 31 6.48 -3.50 24.27
CA GLU A 31 7.84 -2.95 24.29
C GLU A 31 7.92 -1.54 24.91
N ASN A 32 6.78 -0.87 25.10
CA ASN A 32 6.66 0.43 25.77
C ASN A 32 7.67 1.48 25.25
N HIS A 33 7.61 1.75 23.96
CA HIS A 33 8.48 2.71 23.28
C HIS A 33 8.27 4.14 23.80
N LYS A 34 9.37 4.86 24.02
CA LYS A 34 9.34 6.26 24.51
C LYS A 34 8.85 7.26 23.45
N TYR A 35 9.12 7.01 22.18
CA TYR A 35 8.80 7.91 21.07
C TYR A 35 7.98 7.18 19.99
N GLN A 36 7.10 7.91 19.29
CA GLN A 36 6.30 7.33 18.20
C GLN A 36 7.17 6.84 17.04
N SER A 37 8.30 7.50 16.77
CA SER A 37 9.23 7.08 15.73
C SER A 37 9.87 5.72 16.04
N THR A 38 10.26 5.46 17.29
CA THR A 38 10.84 4.16 17.69
C THR A 38 9.77 3.07 17.70
N TYR A 39 8.55 3.41 18.10
CA TYR A 39 7.39 2.52 17.99
C TYR A 39 7.15 2.11 16.53
N ASN A 40 7.02 3.09 15.62
CA ASN A 40 6.76 2.85 14.21
C ASN A 40 7.89 2.04 13.57
N ASN A 41 9.16 2.33 13.87
CA ASN A 41 10.31 1.58 13.37
C ASN A 41 10.32 0.11 13.84
N SER A 42 9.94 -0.15 15.09
CA SER A 42 9.87 -1.50 15.64
C SER A 42 8.71 -2.29 15.03
N LEU A 43 7.53 -1.68 14.92
CA LEU A 43 6.36 -2.26 14.28
C LEU A 43 6.64 -2.59 12.80
N LEU A 44 7.30 -1.65 12.10
CA LEU A 44 7.72 -1.77 10.71
C LEU A 44 8.61 -2.99 10.52
N CYS A 45 9.66 -3.14 11.33
CA CYS A 45 10.58 -4.27 11.21
C CYS A 45 9.86 -5.62 11.38
N LYS A 46 8.98 -5.73 12.39
CA LYS A 46 8.20 -6.96 12.62
C LYS A 46 7.33 -7.30 11.43
N ARG A 47 6.53 -6.34 10.94
CA ARG A 47 5.61 -6.52 9.80
C ARG A 47 6.37 -6.84 8.52
N PHE A 48 7.47 -6.13 8.26
CA PHE A 48 8.30 -6.33 7.07
C PHE A 48 8.89 -7.74 7.00
N VAL A 49 9.46 -8.26 8.10
CA VAL A 49 10.05 -9.61 8.10
C VAL A 49 9.03 -10.67 7.67
N PHE A 50 7.80 -10.53 8.15
CA PHE A 50 6.73 -11.44 7.80
C PHE A 50 6.37 -11.37 6.30
N GLU A 51 6.13 -10.16 5.77
CA GLU A 51 5.79 -9.95 4.36
C GLU A 51 6.94 -10.36 3.42
N PHE A 52 8.19 -10.12 3.84
CA PHE A 52 9.37 -10.57 3.12
C PHE A 52 9.37 -12.09 2.94
N PHE A 53 9.17 -12.85 4.03
CA PHE A 53 9.16 -14.30 3.94
C PHE A 53 7.95 -14.82 3.16
N ASP A 54 6.77 -14.27 3.36
CA ASP A 54 5.58 -14.71 2.62
C ASP A 54 5.75 -14.56 1.10
N CYS A 55 6.29 -13.43 0.65
CA CYS A 55 6.50 -13.16 -0.77
C CYS A 55 7.75 -13.85 -1.36
N PHE A 56 8.90 -13.77 -0.69
CA PHE A 56 10.18 -14.18 -1.28
C PHE A 56 10.59 -15.60 -0.95
N LEU A 57 10.08 -16.24 0.11
CA LEU A 57 10.48 -17.60 0.47
C LEU A 57 10.15 -18.63 -0.63
N PRO A 58 8.99 -18.59 -1.31
CA PRO A 58 8.73 -19.46 -2.45
C PRO A 58 9.73 -19.24 -3.60
N LEU A 59 10.08 -17.99 -3.89
CA LEU A 59 11.03 -17.65 -4.96
C LEU A 59 12.46 -18.05 -4.62
N ILE A 60 12.88 -17.86 -3.36
CA ILE A 60 14.15 -18.32 -2.83
C ILE A 60 14.22 -19.85 -2.90
N TYR A 61 13.14 -20.56 -2.58
CA TYR A 61 13.10 -22.02 -2.71
C TYR A 61 13.35 -22.46 -4.16
N PHE A 62 12.63 -21.91 -5.14
CA PHE A 62 12.82 -22.29 -6.55
C PHE A 62 14.18 -21.84 -7.11
N GLY A 63 14.68 -20.69 -6.66
CA GLY A 63 15.90 -20.09 -7.19
C GLY A 63 17.19 -20.58 -6.55
N TRP A 64 17.22 -20.80 -5.23
CA TRP A 64 18.43 -21.17 -4.50
C TRP A 64 18.48 -22.67 -4.16
N TRP A 65 17.33 -23.31 -3.97
CA TRP A 65 17.29 -24.72 -3.56
C TRP A 65 16.99 -25.66 -4.73
N GLU A 66 15.91 -25.43 -5.48
CA GLU A 66 15.54 -26.27 -6.62
C GLU A 66 16.38 -25.99 -7.87
N LEU A 67 16.98 -24.79 -7.96
CA LEU A 67 17.85 -24.36 -9.06
C LEU A 67 17.20 -24.51 -10.45
N ASN A 68 15.89 -24.28 -10.53
CA ASN A 68 15.11 -24.45 -11.75
C ASN A 68 14.80 -23.09 -12.39
N TYR A 69 15.60 -22.69 -13.39
CA TYR A 69 15.50 -21.36 -14.00
C TYR A 69 14.13 -21.11 -14.65
N LYS A 70 13.57 -22.11 -15.35
CA LYS A 70 12.31 -21.96 -16.08
C LYS A 70 11.14 -21.74 -15.13
N VAL A 71 11.07 -22.55 -14.08
CA VAL A 71 10.00 -22.45 -13.05
C VAL A 71 10.15 -21.15 -12.26
N LEU A 72 11.37 -20.79 -11.85
CA LEU A 72 11.64 -19.51 -11.19
C LEU A 72 11.17 -18.34 -12.05
N ARG A 73 11.55 -18.29 -13.33
CA ARG A 73 11.17 -17.20 -14.23
C ARG A 73 9.66 -17.05 -14.37
N GLN A 74 8.95 -18.16 -14.56
CA GLN A 74 7.51 -18.14 -14.66
C GLN A 74 6.87 -17.60 -13.38
N ASN A 75 7.31 -18.09 -12.21
CA ASN A 75 6.78 -17.67 -10.91
C ASN A 75 7.09 -16.20 -10.59
N VAL A 76 8.32 -15.72 -10.83
CA VAL A 76 8.68 -14.31 -10.62
C VAL A 76 7.79 -13.40 -11.46
N ILE A 77 7.67 -13.70 -12.76
CA ILE A 77 6.85 -12.88 -13.67
C ILE A 77 5.38 -12.93 -13.27
N SER A 78 4.84 -14.11 -12.98
CA SER A 78 3.42 -14.24 -12.64
C SER A 78 3.07 -13.56 -11.32
N LEU A 79 3.91 -13.70 -10.29
CA LEU A 79 3.67 -13.09 -8.98
C LEU A 79 3.82 -11.57 -9.06
N TYR A 80 4.88 -11.08 -9.70
CA TYR A 80 5.09 -9.64 -9.89
C TYR A 80 3.93 -9.01 -10.65
N MET A 81 3.56 -9.54 -11.82
CA MET A 81 2.47 -8.99 -12.63
C MET A 81 1.12 -9.08 -11.92
N ALA A 82 0.85 -10.19 -11.23
CA ALA A 82 -0.40 -10.34 -10.49
C ALA A 82 -0.49 -9.35 -9.33
N ASP A 83 0.61 -9.10 -8.62
CA ASP A 83 0.63 -8.16 -7.50
C ASP A 83 0.46 -6.71 -7.98
N GLU A 84 1.18 -6.29 -9.01
CA GLU A 84 1.04 -4.95 -9.61
C GLU A 84 -0.38 -4.72 -10.15
N ILE A 85 -0.98 -5.70 -10.84
CA ILE A 85 -2.38 -5.59 -11.29
C ILE A 85 -3.34 -5.55 -10.11
N ARG A 86 -3.15 -6.41 -9.10
CA ARG A 86 -3.98 -6.43 -7.89
C ARG A 86 -3.95 -5.05 -7.23
N ARG A 87 -2.77 -4.44 -7.07
CA ARG A 87 -2.58 -3.11 -6.46
C ARG A 87 -3.33 -2.03 -7.22
N VAL A 88 -3.11 -1.90 -8.53
CA VAL A 88 -3.85 -0.94 -9.37
C VAL A 88 -5.37 -1.13 -9.22
N VAL A 89 -5.84 -2.38 -9.18
CA VAL A 89 -7.25 -2.67 -8.98
C VAL A 89 -7.72 -2.27 -7.58
N THR A 90 -7.02 -2.67 -6.52
CA THR A 90 -7.47 -2.43 -5.14
C THR A 90 -7.36 -0.98 -4.71
N GLU A 91 -6.34 -0.27 -5.20
CA GLU A 91 -5.98 1.06 -4.72
C GLU A 91 -6.51 2.17 -5.61
N SER A 92 -6.71 1.89 -6.90
CA SER A 92 -7.27 2.86 -7.85
C SER A 92 -8.70 2.50 -8.25
N LEU A 93 -8.89 1.29 -8.79
CA LEU A 93 -10.12 0.95 -9.50
C LEU A 93 -11.29 0.73 -8.54
N ILE A 94 -11.10 -0.04 -7.47
CA ILE A 94 -12.13 -0.29 -6.45
C ILE A 94 -12.59 1.01 -5.79
N PRO A 95 -11.71 1.86 -5.23
CA PRO A 95 -12.14 3.11 -4.64
C PRO A 95 -12.76 4.00 -5.71
N TYR A 96 -12.23 4.11 -6.92
CA TYR A 96 -12.87 4.91 -7.99
C TYR A 96 -14.31 4.45 -8.30
N LEU A 97 -14.55 3.13 -8.40
CA LEU A 97 -15.87 2.56 -8.67
C LEU A 97 -16.82 2.68 -7.46
N THR A 98 -16.31 2.41 -6.25
CA THR A 98 -17.08 2.40 -5.00
C THR A 98 -17.41 3.82 -4.55
N GLN A 99 -16.49 4.76 -4.75
CA GLN A 99 -16.66 6.18 -4.50
C GLN A 99 -17.76 6.77 -5.39
N ASN A 100 -17.93 6.27 -6.62
CA ASN A 100 -19.02 6.69 -7.51
C ASN A 100 -20.41 6.15 -7.10
N LYS A 101 -20.50 5.02 -6.40
CA LYS A 101 -21.77 4.49 -5.86
C LYS A 101 -22.11 5.08 -4.49
N SER A 102 -21.12 5.26 -3.62
CA SER A 102 -21.32 5.77 -2.25
C SER A 102 -21.49 7.30 -2.17
N LYS A 103 -20.84 8.08 -3.06
CA LYS A 103 -20.98 9.56 -3.09
C LYS A 103 -22.20 10.06 -3.87
N LYS A 104 -22.86 9.25 -4.71
CA LYS A 104 -23.98 9.71 -5.57
C LYS A 104 -25.35 9.74 -4.90
N ASP A 105 -25.65 8.83 -3.98
CA ASP A 105 -27.04 8.62 -3.55
C ASP A 105 -27.42 9.33 -2.23
N ILE A 106 -26.45 9.59 -1.32
CA ILE A 106 -26.75 10.08 0.04
C ILE A 106 -26.25 11.51 0.28
N LYS A 107 -25.06 11.87 -0.23
CA LYS A 107 -24.49 13.22 -0.06
C LYS A 107 -25.06 14.24 -1.03
N LYS A 108 -25.27 13.89 -2.31
CA LYS A 108 -25.85 14.81 -3.29
C LYS A 108 -27.29 15.23 -2.92
N LEU A 109 -28.11 14.29 -2.44
CA LEU A 109 -29.50 14.54 -2.09
C LEU A 109 -29.64 15.39 -0.81
N ASN A 110 -28.87 15.11 0.25
CA ASN A 110 -28.95 15.85 1.51
C ASN A 110 -28.20 17.19 1.49
N PHE A 111 -27.16 17.33 0.67
CA PHE A 111 -26.37 18.57 0.57
C PHE A 111 -27.05 19.60 -0.34
N GLU A 112 -27.58 19.22 -1.53
CA GLU A 112 -28.29 20.17 -2.40
C GLU A 112 -29.55 20.73 -1.73
N LEU A 113 -30.30 19.90 -0.98
CA LEU A 113 -31.45 20.36 -0.21
C LEU A 113 -31.11 21.34 0.92
N LYS A 114 -29.91 21.23 1.51
CA LYS A 114 -29.47 22.07 2.63
C LYS A 114 -28.84 23.38 2.12
N VAL A 115 -28.12 23.33 1.01
CA VAL A 115 -27.49 24.48 0.35
C VAL A 115 -28.53 25.37 -0.34
N ILE A 116 -29.51 24.81 -1.06
CA ILE A 116 -30.60 25.59 -1.68
C ILE A 116 -31.40 26.34 -0.61
N LYS A 117 -31.71 25.69 0.53
CA LYS A 117 -32.34 26.34 1.69
C LYS A 117 -31.48 27.47 2.27
N ALA A 118 -30.18 27.24 2.43
CA ALA A 118 -29.27 28.21 3.04
C ALA A 118 -28.98 29.43 2.13
N LEU A 119 -28.89 29.24 0.81
CA LEU A 119 -28.70 30.30 -0.18
C LEU A 119 -29.94 31.20 -0.31
N TRP A 120 -31.14 30.62 -0.35
CA TRP A 120 -32.41 31.35 -0.32
C TRP A 120 -32.55 32.27 0.90
N GLU A 121 -31.97 31.85 2.03
CA GLU A 121 -31.94 32.66 3.25
C GLU A 121 -30.78 33.67 3.31
N LEU A 122 -29.67 33.42 2.63
CA LEU A 122 -28.51 34.31 2.56
C LEU A 122 -28.77 35.53 1.65
N GLU A 123 -29.44 35.33 0.52
CA GLU A 123 -29.83 36.42 -0.38
C GLU A 123 -30.78 37.42 0.32
N LYS A 124 -31.48 36.97 1.36
CA LYS A 124 -32.43 37.76 2.15
C LYS A 124 -31.84 38.49 3.36
N THR A 125 -30.59 38.22 3.79
CA THR A 125 -30.07 38.73 5.08
C THR A 125 -28.66 39.32 5.04
N SER A 126 -28.49 40.48 5.69
CA SER A 126 -27.20 41.17 5.90
C SER A 126 -26.84 41.19 7.39
N GLY A 127 -25.57 40.99 7.75
CA GLY A 127 -25.05 40.98 9.13
C GLY A 127 -24.74 39.57 9.72
N ASP A 128 -24.34 39.51 11.00
CA ASP A 128 -23.77 38.40 11.81
C ASP A 128 -24.20 36.94 11.48
N ASN A 129 -25.37 36.75 10.89
CA ASN A 129 -25.84 35.49 10.32
C ASN A 129 -24.85 34.87 9.29
N LEU A 130 -24.08 35.69 8.59
CA LEU A 130 -23.07 35.24 7.62
C LEU A 130 -21.85 34.59 8.31
N ALA A 131 -21.44 35.09 9.47
CA ALA A 131 -20.38 34.48 10.28
C ALA A 131 -20.83 33.14 10.88
N LYS A 132 -22.09 33.03 11.28
CA LYS A 132 -22.69 31.79 11.79
C LYS A 132 -22.78 30.70 10.69
N LYS A 133 -23.24 31.05 9.49
CA LYS A 133 -23.26 30.13 8.33
C LYS A 133 -21.88 29.65 7.90
N ARG A 134 -20.84 30.51 7.98
CA ARG A 134 -19.46 30.09 7.74
C ARG A 134 -18.99 29.00 8.71
N LYS A 135 -19.33 29.13 10.00
CA LYS A 135 -19.02 28.09 11.00
C LYS A 135 -19.75 26.78 10.70
N GLU A 136 -21.04 26.84 10.36
CA GLU A 136 -21.82 25.65 10.00
C GLU A 136 -21.27 24.91 8.79
N PHE A 137 -20.83 25.65 7.77
CA PHE A 137 -20.16 25.07 6.60
C PHE A 137 -18.83 24.42 6.98
N CYS A 138 -18.01 25.08 7.82
CA CYS A 138 -16.73 24.54 8.29
C CYS A 138 -16.91 23.22 9.04
N VAL A 139 -17.90 23.13 9.93
CA VAL A 139 -18.20 21.91 10.70
C VAL A 139 -18.65 20.77 9.78
N LEU A 140 -19.42 21.09 8.73
CA LEU A 140 -19.89 20.07 7.78
C LEU A 140 -18.75 19.47 6.96
N TRP A 141 -17.77 20.29 6.56
CA TRP A 141 -16.55 19.81 5.91
C TRP A 141 -15.72 18.92 6.83
N GLU A 142 -15.59 19.28 8.11
CA GLU A 142 -14.83 18.51 9.09
C GLU A 142 -15.45 17.13 9.35
N LEU A 143 -16.78 17.03 9.42
CA LEU A 143 -17.48 15.75 9.55
C LEU A 143 -17.28 14.84 8.33
N GLU A 144 -17.35 15.39 7.11
CA GLU A 144 -17.06 14.63 5.90
C GLU A 144 -15.61 14.13 5.84
N GLU A 145 -14.69 14.93 6.35
CA GLU A 145 -13.26 14.58 6.40
C GLU A 145 -13.00 13.45 7.41
N LEU A 146 -13.71 13.44 8.54
CA LEU A 146 -13.63 12.38 9.56
C LEU A 146 -14.21 11.03 9.10
N GLU A 147 -15.13 11.02 8.14
CA GLU A 147 -15.68 9.77 7.56
C GLU A 147 -14.68 9.04 6.66
N ARG A 148 -13.61 9.71 6.22
CA ARG A 148 -12.59 9.11 5.35
C ARG A 148 -11.58 8.31 6.16
N ASP A 149 -11.04 7.28 5.51
CA ASP A 149 -10.00 6.43 6.09
C ASP A 149 -8.70 7.21 6.31
N GLU A 150 -7.96 6.82 7.35
CA GLU A 150 -6.65 7.37 7.66
C GLU A 150 -5.59 6.83 6.70
N HIS A 151 -4.62 7.68 6.35
CA HIS A 151 -3.52 7.31 5.47
C HIS A 151 -2.44 6.54 6.24
N GLU A 152 -2.25 5.26 5.91
CA GLU A 152 -1.20 4.41 6.47
C GLU A 152 0.08 4.43 5.61
N ILE A 153 0.99 5.35 5.90
CA ILE A 153 2.27 5.54 5.17
C ILE A 153 3.10 4.24 5.07
N PHE A 154 3.00 3.36 6.07
CA PHE A 154 3.77 2.11 6.08
C PHE A 154 3.41 1.20 4.90
N ASP A 155 2.12 1.08 4.57
CA ASP A 155 1.68 0.14 3.54
C ASP A 155 2.21 0.60 2.15
N ASP A 156 2.26 1.90 1.89
CA ASP A 156 2.81 2.49 0.66
C ASP A 156 4.33 2.28 0.52
N TYR A 157 5.09 2.44 1.62
CA TYR A 157 6.53 2.16 1.58
C TYR A 157 6.81 0.67 1.44
N LEU A 158 6.05 -0.18 2.13
CA LEU A 158 6.17 -1.63 2.02
C LEU A 158 5.96 -2.04 0.56
N GLU A 159 4.91 -1.52 -0.07
CA GLU A 159 4.58 -1.74 -1.46
C GLU A 159 5.79 -1.47 -2.39
N MET A 160 6.34 -0.27 -2.29
CA MET A 160 7.48 0.18 -3.10
C MET A 160 8.73 -0.68 -2.86
N ILE A 161 8.98 -1.08 -1.62
CA ILE A 161 10.15 -1.88 -1.25
C ILE A 161 10.02 -3.33 -1.72
N MET A 162 8.83 -3.91 -1.67
CA MET A 162 8.60 -5.26 -2.19
C MET A 162 8.79 -5.28 -3.71
N THR A 163 8.29 -4.28 -4.43
CA THR A 163 8.52 -4.13 -5.88
C THR A 163 10.02 -3.96 -6.18
N PHE A 164 10.72 -3.12 -5.41
CA PHE A 164 12.18 -3.00 -5.51
C PHE A 164 12.89 -4.34 -5.29
N GLY A 165 12.46 -5.13 -4.30
CA GLY A 165 13.00 -6.46 -4.01
C GLY A 165 12.83 -7.44 -5.17
N TYR A 166 11.65 -7.51 -5.78
CA TYR A 166 11.39 -8.37 -6.95
C TYR A 166 12.34 -8.06 -8.11
N ILE A 167 12.56 -6.78 -8.40
CA ILE A 167 13.38 -6.37 -9.55
C ILE A 167 14.86 -6.54 -9.28
N THR A 168 15.32 -6.20 -8.08
CA THR A 168 16.75 -6.27 -7.76
C THR A 168 17.21 -7.69 -7.50
N MET A 169 16.48 -8.50 -6.73
CA MET A 169 16.90 -9.88 -6.39
C MET A 169 16.81 -10.85 -7.56
N PHE A 170 15.94 -10.59 -8.54
CA PHE A 170 15.70 -11.47 -9.70
C PHE A 170 15.95 -10.77 -11.04
N ALA A 171 16.81 -9.74 -11.05
CA ALA A 171 17.13 -8.93 -12.23
C ALA A 171 17.57 -9.78 -13.44
N SER A 172 18.40 -10.81 -13.21
CA SER A 172 18.88 -11.70 -14.27
C SER A 172 17.78 -12.60 -14.87
N VAL A 173 16.72 -12.87 -14.12
CA VAL A 173 15.61 -13.75 -14.51
C VAL A 173 14.59 -13.00 -15.36
N PHE A 174 14.34 -11.73 -15.02
CA PHE A 174 13.36 -10.88 -15.69
C PHE A 174 13.93 -9.50 -16.06
N PRO A 175 14.79 -9.41 -17.09
CA PRO A 175 15.40 -8.14 -17.50
C PRO A 175 14.38 -7.07 -17.95
N LEU A 176 13.26 -7.50 -18.54
CA LEU A 176 12.19 -6.60 -18.95
C LEU A 176 11.45 -5.97 -17.76
N GLY A 177 11.58 -6.53 -16.55
CA GLY A 177 10.95 -6.00 -15.33
C GLY A 177 11.34 -4.56 -15.05
N ALA A 178 12.60 -4.18 -15.29
CA ALA A 178 13.07 -2.81 -15.12
C ALA A 178 12.43 -1.79 -16.08
N THR A 179 11.96 -2.23 -17.25
CA THR A 179 11.22 -1.35 -18.16
C THR A 179 9.73 -1.29 -17.82
N ILE A 180 9.17 -2.41 -17.36
CA ILE A 180 7.76 -2.52 -16.99
C ILE A 180 7.45 -1.75 -15.71
N ILE A 181 8.37 -1.75 -14.73
CA ILE A 181 8.20 -0.98 -13.49
C ILE A 181 8.10 0.52 -13.75
N VAL A 182 8.74 1.07 -14.78
CA VAL A 182 8.61 2.51 -15.08
C VAL A 182 7.16 2.87 -15.40
N ILE A 183 6.45 1.98 -16.10
CA ILE A 183 5.02 2.15 -16.39
C ILE A 183 4.20 2.02 -15.11
N PHE A 184 4.48 1.02 -14.27
CA PHE A 184 3.77 0.84 -13.00
C PHE A 184 4.03 1.96 -12.02
N ILE A 185 5.26 2.42 -11.81
CA ILE A 185 5.59 3.61 -10.99
C ILE A 185 4.84 4.84 -11.50
N TYR A 186 4.74 5.02 -12.82
CA TYR A 186 3.98 6.13 -13.38
C TYR A 186 2.48 6.03 -13.05
N ILE A 187 1.88 4.86 -13.20
CA ILE A 187 0.48 4.61 -12.82
C ILE A 187 0.32 4.83 -11.32
N GLU A 188 1.25 4.31 -10.51
CA GLU A 188 1.18 4.33 -9.04
C GLU A 188 1.28 5.75 -8.48
N THR A 189 2.21 6.55 -9.04
CA THR A 189 2.30 7.96 -8.66
C THR A 189 0.99 8.71 -8.93
N ARG A 190 0.24 8.33 -9.97
CA ARG A 190 -1.04 8.96 -10.30
C ARG A 190 -2.18 8.44 -9.42
N SER A 191 -2.20 7.15 -9.10
CA SER A 191 -3.18 6.56 -8.19
C SER A 191 -3.02 7.09 -6.78
N ASP A 192 -1.79 7.22 -6.29
CA ASP A 192 -1.49 7.77 -4.96
C ASP A 192 -1.98 9.21 -4.80
N ILE A 193 -1.70 10.07 -5.78
CA ILE A 193 -2.20 11.45 -5.79
C ILE A 193 -3.74 11.45 -5.74
N PHE A 194 -4.39 10.61 -6.54
CA PHE A 194 -5.84 10.49 -6.54
C PHE A 194 -6.38 10.00 -5.18
N ARG A 195 -5.72 9.02 -4.57
CA ARG A 195 -6.09 8.43 -3.28
C ARG A 195 -5.97 9.46 -2.16
N LEU A 196 -4.88 10.23 -2.13
CA LEU A 196 -4.65 11.33 -1.18
C LEU A 196 -5.64 12.49 -1.34
N GLU A 197 -6.06 12.81 -2.58
CA GLU A 197 -6.96 13.95 -2.81
C GLU A 197 -8.44 13.61 -2.59
N LYS A 198 -8.87 12.40 -2.99
CA LYS A 198 -10.31 12.08 -3.09
C LYS A 198 -10.80 11.03 -2.11
N THR A 199 -9.93 10.14 -1.65
CA THR A 199 -10.33 8.93 -0.92
C THR A 199 -9.95 9.01 0.56
N LEU A 200 -8.72 9.44 0.85
CA LEU A 200 -8.19 9.47 2.21
C LEU A 200 -8.49 10.80 2.92
N ARG A 201 -8.39 10.74 4.23
CA ARG A 201 -8.36 11.92 5.09
C ARG A 201 -7.03 12.63 4.96
N ARG A 202 -7.02 13.97 5.00
CA ARG A 202 -5.81 14.79 4.97
C ARG A 202 -4.88 14.39 6.13
N PRO A 203 -3.65 13.91 5.84
CA PRO A 203 -2.70 13.55 6.88
C PRO A 203 -2.12 14.80 7.55
N ILE A 204 -1.74 14.66 8.82
CA ILE A 204 -1.07 15.72 9.57
C ILE A 204 0.39 15.78 9.10
N PRO A 205 0.92 16.97 8.79
CA PRO A 205 2.30 17.09 8.34
C PRO A 205 3.27 16.77 9.49
N GLU A 206 4.04 15.70 9.35
CA GLU A 206 5.10 15.32 10.27
C GLU A 206 6.47 15.68 9.70
N LYS A 207 7.34 16.27 10.53
CA LYS A 207 8.72 16.57 10.13
C LYS A 207 9.57 15.32 10.36
N THR A 208 10.11 14.75 9.29
CA THR A 208 11.06 13.65 9.34
C THR A 208 12.38 14.08 8.69
N PHE A 209 13.50 13.66 9.25
CA PHE A 209 14.83 13.95 8.69
C PHE A 209 15.28 12.87 7.70
N HIS A 210 14.74 11.67 7.84
CA HIS A 210 15.08 10.48 7.05
C HIS A 210 13.86 9.60 6.85
N ILE A 211 13.96 8.66 5.89
CA ILE A 211 12.95 7.61 5.65
C ILE A 211 12.86 6.58 6.78
N GLY A 212 13.78 6.59 7.76
CA GLY A 212 13.77 5.69 8.91
C GLY A 212 14.34 4.29 8.59
N SER A 213 13.79 3.26 9.24
CA SER A 213 14.26 1.87 9.11
C SER A 213 14.23 1.32 7.69
N TRP A 214 13.44 1.94 6.80
CA TRP A 214 13.37 1.58 5.38
C TRP A 214 14.73 1.65 4.68
N SER A 215 15.61 2.58 5.05
CA SER A 215 16.96 2.67 4.47
C SER A 215 17.77 1.41 4.73
N ALA A 216 17.72 0.87 5.96
CA ALA A 216 18.42 -0.35 6.32
C ALA A 216 17.83 -1.57 5.60
N ILE A 217 16.51 -1.60 5.40
CA ILE A 217 15.85 -2.67 4.64
C ILE A 217 16.30 -2.66 3.18
N ILE A 218 16.33 -1.49 2.53
CA ILE A 218 16.82 -1.36 1.15
C ILE A 218 18.27 -1.84 1.04
N GLU A 219 19.13 -1.51 2.01
CA GLU A 219 20.51 -1.99 2.05
C GLU A 219 20.59 -3.53 2.15
N ILE A 220 19.76 -4.15 3.00
CA ILE A 220 19.66 -5.61 3.09
C ILE A 220 19.22 -6.21 1.75
N PHE A 221 18.23 -5.62 1.08
CA PHE A 221 17.82 -6.06 -0.25
C PHE A 221 18.96 -5.97 -1.28
N CYS A 222 19.73 -4.89 -1.28
CA CYS A 222 20.89 -4.76 -2.18
C CYS A 222 21.91 -5.88 -1.95
N ILE A 223 22.21 -6.21 -0.69
CA ILE A 223 23.13 -7.30 -0.35
C ILE A 223 22.56 -8.64 -0.83
N LEU A 224 21.31 -8.95 -0.49
CA LEU A 224 20.63 -10.19 -0.92
C LEU A 224 20.52 -10.29 -2.44
N ALA A 225 20.33 -9.17 -3.14
CA ALA A 225 20.26 -9.12 -4.58
C ALA A 225 21.59 -9.51 -5.24
N VAL A 226 22.73 -9.08 -4.70
CA VAL A 226 24.04 -9.50 -5.21
C VAL A 226 24.18 -11.02 -5.11
N PHE A 227 23.90 -11.61 -3.94
CA PHE A 227 23.97 -13.05 -3.75
C PHE A 227 23.00 -13.82 -4.66
N SER A 228 21.75 -13.38 -4.73
CA SER A 228 20.71 -14.02 -5.54
C SER A 228 21.08 -14.03 -7.02
N ASN A 229 21.49 -12.89 -7.59
CA ASN A 229 21.84 -12.82 -9.00
C ASN A 229 23.09 -13.64 -9.34
N ILE A 230 24.10 -13.69 -8.44
CA ILE A 230 25.27 -14.55 -8.65
C ILE A 230 24.85 -16.02 -8.73
N ILE A 231 24.07 -16.50 -7.76
CA ILE A 231 23.57 -17.89 -7.73
C ILE A 231 22.82 -18.19 -9.03
N ILE A 232 21.87 -17.31 -9.40
CA ILE A 232 21.05 -17.48 -10.60
C ILE A 232 21.90 -17.54 -11.87
N CYS A 233 22.84 -16.61 -12.05
CA CYS A 233 23.73 -16.60 -13.21
C CYS A 233 24.60 -17.87 -13.29
N CYS A 234 25.09 -18.38 -12.17
CA CYS A 234 25.96 -19.55 -12.13
C CYS A 234 25.27 -20.84 -12.64
N TYR A 235 23.99 -21.06 -12.32
CA TYR A 235 23.28 -22.25 -12.83
C TYR A 235 22.51 -21.99 -14.12
N ALA A 236 22.07 -20.75 -14.39
CA ALA A 236 21.47 -20.39 -15.67
C ALA A 236 22.45 -20.61 -16.84
N SER A 237 23.75 -20.41 -16.63
CA SER A 237 24.78 -20.71 -17.63
C SER A 237 24.93 -22.20 -17.97
N LYS A 238 24.39 -23.10 -17.14
CA LYS A 238 24.55 -24.57 -17.31
C LYS A 238 23.34 -25.22 -18.01
N GLN A 239 22.28 -24.48 -18.27
CA GLN A 239 21.02 -24.95 -18.88
C GLN A 239 20.86 -24.39 -20.30
#